data_AF-A0A974I5Q6-F1
#
_entry.id   AF-A0A974I5Q6-F1
#
_cell.length_a   1.000
_cell.length_b   1.000
_cell.length_c   1.000
_cell.angle_alpha   90.00
_cell.angle_beta   90.00
_cell.angle_gamma   90.00
#
_symmetry.space_group_name_H-M   'P 1'
#
loop_
_entity.id
_entity.type
_entity.pdbx_description
1 polymer ?
#
loop_
_entity_poly.entity_id
_entity_poly.type
_entity_poly.pdbx_seq_one_letter_code
_entity_poly.pdbx_strand_id
1 'polypeptide(L)'
;MANLEKSPASVDRFICIYPAYLNSKKTIAEGRRIPIEKAVQNPTCLEIADICRANKLNVVVEGDKMYTREWNRDAQFRGRVRVQLKNEDGTVCVEKLSSRKAVMLRVAEEIPKLKTRTQKSGGGDQSAQQGEGGKKNKKKKK
;
A
#
# COMPACT_ATOMS: atom_id res chain seq x y z
N MET A 1 1.12 31.45 -13.13
CA MET A 1 0.59 30.77 -14.33
C MET A 1 1.11 29.34 -14.34
N ALA A 2 0.29 28.30 -14.12
CA ALA A 2 0.74 26.91 -14.25
C ALA A 2 -0.43 25.92 -14.26
N ASN A 3 -1.26 25.91 -15.32
CA ASN A 3 -2.18 24.80 -15.58
C ASN A 3 -2.70 24.85 -17.04
N LEU A 4 -1.81 25.11 -17.99
CA LEU A 4 -2.11 24.95 -19.40
C LEU A 4 -1.40 23.68 -19.88
N GLU A 5 -2.18 22.77 -20.47
CA GLU A 5 -1.71 21.63 -21.29
C GLU A 5 -0.89 20.53 -20.63
N LYS A 6 -1.39 19.91 -19.56
CA LYS A 6 -0.88 18.58 -19.17
C LYS A 6 -1.92 17.51 -19.51
N SER A 7 -1.60 16.68 -20.51
CA SER A 7 -2.38 15.49 -20.91
C SER A 7 -2.85 14.73 -19.67
N PRO A 8 -4.12 14.25 -19.61
CA PRO A 8 -4.60 13.44 -18.49
C PRO A 8 -3.74 12.18 -18.23
N ALA A 9 -2.99 11.73 -19.23
CA ALA A 9 -2.02 10.65 -19.13
C ALA A 9 -0.65 11.05 -18.56
N SER A 10 -0.44 12.34 -18.26
CA SER A 10 0.79 12.79 -17.59
C SER A 10 0.84 12.20 -16.18
N VAL A 11 2.03 11.70 -15.78
CA VAL A 11 2.23 11.09 -14.45
C VAL A 11 1.80 12.02 -13.32
N ASP A 12 1.94 13.35 -13.48
CA ASP A 12 1.49 14.40 -12.54
C ASP A 12 -0.04 14.45 -12.32
N ARG A 13 -0.83 13.93 -13.26
CA ARG A 13 -2.30 13.88 -13.21
C ARG A 13 -2.83 12.55 -12.66
N PHE A 14 -1.97 11.54 -12.53
CA PHE A 14 -2.34 10.25 -11.98
C PHE A 14 -2.86 10.40 -10.54
N ILE A 15 -3.73 9.50 -10.13
CA ILE A 15 -4.22 9.50 -8.75
C ILE A 15 -3.15 8.93 -7.82
N CYS A 16 -3.09 9.42 -6.58
CA CYS A 16 -2.26 8.80 -5.55
C CYS A 16 -3.05 7.77 -4.75
N ILE A 17 -2.45 6.61 -4.53
CA ILE A 17 -2.88 5.61 -3.56
C ILE A 17 -1.72 5.33 -2.62
N TYR A 18 -1.94 5.57 -1.33
CA TYR A 18 -1.02 5.17 -0.27
C TYR A 18 -1.54 3.90 0.40
N PRO A 19 -0.65 3.02 0.93
CA PRO A 19 -1.07 1.83 1.66
C PRO A 19 -2.02 2.12 2.83
N ALA A 20 -1.81 3.24 3.53
CA ALA A 20 -2.65 3.68 4.63
C ALA A 20 -4.14 3.81 4.27
N TYR A 21 -4.48 4.07 2.99
CA TYR A 21 -5.86 4.23 2.55
C TYR A 21 -6.66 2.93 2.63
N LEU A 22 -5.97 1.80 2.46
CA LEU A 22 -6.54 0.45 2.39
C LEU A 22 -6.34 -0.33 3.70
N ASN A 23 -5.58 0.20 4.64
CA ASN A 23 -5.17 -0.53 5.85
C ASN A 23 -6.32 -0.60 6.87
N SER A 24 -6.72 -1.83 7.24
CA SER A 24 -7.76 -2.09 8.24
C SER A 24 -7.33 -1.71 9.66
N LYS A 25 -6.02 -1.72 9.96
CA LYS A 25 -5.46 -1.31 11.26
C LYS A 25 -5.47 0.20 11.49
N LYS A 26 -5.75 1.00 10.45
CA LYS A 26 -5.81 2.46 10.56
C LYS A 26 -7.25 2.94 10.65
N THR A 27 -7.49 3.96 11.46
CA THR A 27 -8.74 4.71 11.54
C THR A 27 -8.89 5.66 10.34
N ILE A 28 -10.07 6.27 10.21
CA ILE A 28 -10.32 7.31 9.20
C ILE A 28 -9.42 8.53 9.44
N ALA A 29 -9.21 8.91 10.71
CA ALA A 29 -8.31 10.00 11.09
C ALA A 29 -6.86 9.72 10.68
N GLU A 30 -6.40 8.48 10.85
CA GLU A 30 -5.06 8.02 10.45
C GLU A 30 -4.92 7.81 8.93
N GLY A 31 -6.01 7.93 8.16
CA GLY A 31 -5.97 8.01 6.70
C GLY A 31 -6.70 6.92 5.95
N ARG A 32 -7.34 5.96 6.62
CA ARG A 32 -8.17 4.95 5.94
C ARG A 32 -9.27 5.63 5.11
N ARG A 33 -9.46 5.19 3.87
CA ARG A 33 -10.44 5.76 2.91
C ARG A 33 -11.57 4.82 2.53
N ILE A 34 -11.50 3.55 2.95
CA ILE A 34 -12.52 2.53 2.70
C ILE A 34 -13.14 2.01 4.01
N PRO A 35 -14.34 1.41 3.95
CA PRO A 35 -14.94 0.74 5.11
C PRO A 35 -14.03 -0.35 5.66
N ILE A 36 -14.05 -0.55 6.98
CA ILE A 36 -13.14 -1.48 7.65
C ILE A 36 -13.34 -2.94 7.19
N GLU A 37 -14.58 -3.33 6.92
CA GLU A 37 -14.98 -4.67 6.43
C GLU A 37 -14.34 -5.02 5.08
N LYS A 38 -14.04 -4.01 4.27
CA LYS A 38 -13.43 -4.18 2.94
C LYS A 38 -11.93 -3.89 2.96
N ALA A 39 -11.40 -3.42 4.08
CA ALA A 39 -10.00 -3.05 4.22
C ALA A 39 -9.13 -4.28 4.47
N VAL A 40 -7.84 -4.16 4.14
CA VAL A 40 -6.87 -5.26 4.23
C VAL A 40 -5.85 -4.94 5.30
N GLN A 41 -5.36 -5.97 5.99
CA GLN A 41 -4.36 -5.81 7.02
C GLN A 41 -2.97 -5.58 6.40
N ASN A 42 -2.35 -4.44 6.74
CA ASN A 42 -0.98 -4.09 6.33
C ASN A 42 -0.71 -4.29 4.82
N PRO A 43 -1.46 -3.64 3.93
CA PRO A 43 -1.18 -3.69 2.50
C PRO A 43 0.16 -3.01 2.20
N THR A 44 0.86 -3.45 1.17
CA THR A 44 2.13 -2.85 0.72
C THR A 44 1.97 -2.15 -0.63
N CYS A 45 2.87 -1.21 -0.95
CA CYS A 45 2.84 -0.51 -2.24
C CYS A 45 2.99 -1.46 -3.43
N LEU A 46 3.78 -2.51 -3.28
CA LEU A 46 4.02 -3.49 -4.34
C LEU A 46 2.76 -4.29 -4.65
N GLU A 47 2.06 -4.79 -3.62
CA GLU A 47 0.80 -5.51 -3.80
C GLU A 47 -0.25 -4.65 -4.50
N ILE A 48 -0.35 -3.37 -4.10
CA ILE A 48 -1.26 -2.40 -4.75
C ILE A 48 -0.90 -2.22 -6.22
N ALA A 49 0.38 -2.06 -6.53
CA ALA A 49 0.84 -1.86 -7.90
C ALA A 49 0.58 -3.11 -8.76
N ASP A 50 0.88 -4.30 -8.25
CA ASP A 50 0.73 -5.55 -8.98
C ASP A 50 -0.72 -5.84 -9.33
N ILE A 51 -1.65 -5.58 -8.41
CA ILE A 51 -3.09 -5.73 -8.68
C ILE A 51 -3.58 -4.70 -9.68
N CYS A 52 -3.14 -3.45 -9.56
CA CYS A 52 -3.49 -2.43 -10.55
C CYS A 52 -2.99 -2.82 -11.95
N ARG A 53 -1.75 -3.34 -12.08
CA ARG A 53 -1.21 -3.85 -13.34
C ARG A 53 -2.01 -5.04 -13.87
N ALA A 54 -2.36 -5.99 -13.00
CA ALA A 54 -3.19 -7.14 -13.36
C ALA A 54 -4.57 -6.72 -13.88
N ASN A 55 -5.12 -5.62 -13.35
CA ASN A 55 -6.36 -5.00 -13.82
C ASN A 55 -6.16 -4.05 -15.02
N LYS A 56 -5.02 -4.13 -15.71
CA LYS A 56 -4.67 -3.36 -16.92
C LYS A 56 -4.64 -1.83 -16.70
N LEU A 57 -4.40 -1.38 -15.47
CA LEU A 57 -4.16 0.03 -15.18
C LEU A 57 -2.67 0.34 -15.30
N ASN A 58 -2.37 1.48 -15.91
CA ASN A 58 -1.00 2.01 -15.92
C ASN A 58 -0.65 2.58 -14.53
N VAL A 59 0.51 2.18 -14.00
CA VAL A 59 0.94 2.57 -12.66
C VAL A 59 2.43 2.90 -12.58
N VAL A 60 2.73 3.89 -11.74
CA VAL A 60 4.10 4.26 -11.37
C VAL A 60 4.24 4.15 -9.86
N VAL A 61 5.29 3.47 -9.41
CA VAL A 61 5.58 3.30 -7.98
C VAL A 61 6.67 4.27 -7.57
N GLU A 62 6.37 5.12 -6.60
CA GLU A 62 7.33 6.05 -6.00
C GLU A 62 7.68 5.53 -4.60
N GLY A 63 8.71 4.68 -4.50
CA GLY A 63 9.06 3.93 -3.29
C GLY A 63 9.65 4.77 -2.15
N ASP A 64 10.14 5.97 -2.46
CA ASP A 64 10.71 6.95 -1.53
C ASP A 64 9.65 7.82 -0.84
N LYS A 65 8.42 7.86 -1.36
CA LYS A 65 7.36 8.74 -0.84
C LYS A 65 6.73 8.17 0.43
N MET A 66 6.37 9.06 1.35
CA MET A 66 5.72 8.69 2.61
C MET A 66 4.39 9.42 2.77
N TYR A 67 3.40 8.74 3.31
CA TYR A 67 2.13 9.37 3.63
C TYR A 67 2.30 10.30 4.83
N THR A 68 1.77 11.51 4.75
CA THR A 68 1.99 12.56 5.77
C THR A 68 1.52 12.17 7.17
N ARG A 69 0.51 11.31 7.29
CA ARG A 69 0.01 10.82 8.58
C ARG A 69 0.59 9.47 8.99
N GLU A 70 1.50 8.92 8.20
CA GLU A 70 2.22 7.70 8.56
C GLU A 70 3.42 8.07 9.44
N TRP A 71 3.41 7.57 10.68
CA TRP A 71 4.51 7.80 11.61
C TRP A 71 5.60 6.73 11.47
N ASN A 72 5.23 5.51 11.05
CA ASN A 72 6.16 4.42 10.91
C ASN A 72 6.99 4.56 9.61
N ARG A 73 8.31 4.61 9.74
CA ARG A 73 9.27 4.82 8.63
C ARG A 73 9.81 3.53 8.01
N ASP A 74 9.35 2.37 8.48
CA ASP A 74 9.71 1.06 7.95
C ASP A 74 9.39 0.97 6.45
N ALA A 75 10.20 0.22 5.72
CA ALA A 75 10.05 0.05 4.28
C ALA A 75 8.66 -0.47 3.87
N GLN A 76 8.00 -1.26 4.72
CA GLN A 76 6.68 -1.82 4.44
C GLN A 76 5.55 -0.77 4.36
N PHE A 77 5.68 0.35 5.09
CA PHE A 77 4.69 1.42 5.12
C PHE A 77 5.04 2.58 4.19
N ARG A 78 6.24 2.54 3.59
CA ARG A 78 6.68 3.52 2.62
C ARG A 78 6.12 3.22 1.23
N GLY A 79 6.01 4.28 0.45
CA GLY A 79 5.75 4.28 -0.98
C GLY A 79 4.41 4.92 -1.32
N ARG A 80 4.28 5.26 -2.60
CA ARG A 80 3.06 5.78 -3.20
C ARG A 80 2.87 5.17 -4.56
N VAL A 81 1.63 4.77 -4.86
CA VAL A 81 1.27 4.29 -6.20
C VAL A 81 0.53 5.40 -6.93
N ARG A 82 1.04 5.79 -8.09
CA ARG A 82 0.39 6.68 -9.04
C ARG A 82 -0.36 5.81 -10.05
N VAL A 83 -1.66 6.06 -10.24
CA VAL A 83 -2.51 5.27 -11.15
C VAL A 83 -3.15 6.15 -12.20
N GLN A 84 -3.08 5.74 -13.46
CA GLN A 84 -3.78 6.39 -14.55
C GLN A 84 -5.25 5.97 -14.56
N LEU A 85 -6.17 6.94 -14.55
CA LEU A 85 -7.61 6.66 -14.71
C LEU A 85 -8.13 7.01 -16.10
N LYS A 86 -7.47 7.96 -16.78
CA LYS A 86 -7.89 8.50 -18.06
C LYS A 86 -6.76 8.45 -19.08
N ASN A 87 -7.09 8.14 -20.32
CA ASN A 87 -6.20 8.23 -21.46
C ASN A 87 -5.99 9.69 -21.87
N GLU A 88 -5.10 9.94 -22.83
CA GLU A 88 -4.83 11.28 -23.37
C GLU A 88 -6.11 11.93 -23.91
N ASP A 89 -6.93 11.14 -24.58
CA ASP A 89 -8.22 11.53 -25.17
C ASP A 89 -9.31 11.79 -24.12
N GLY A 90 -9.01 11.63 -22.83
CA GLY A 90 -9.92 11.87 -21.71
C GLY A 90 -10.88 10.70 -21.41
N THR A 91 -10.90 9.65 -22.23
CA THR A 91 -11.63 8.40 -21.99
C THR A 91 -11.09 7.66 -20.77
N VAL A 92 -11.92 6.87 -20.09
CA VAL A 92 -11.52 6.10 -18.91
C VAL A 92 -10.73 4.86 -19.35
N CYS A 93 -9.59 4.58 -18.71
CA CYS A 93 -8.75 3.41 -19.06
C CYS A 93 -9.49 2.08 -18.88
N VAL A 94 -10.25 1.94 -17.78
CA VAL A 94 -11.04 0.75 -17.45
C VAL A 94 -12.38 1.20 -16.86
N GLU A 95 -13.49 0.92 -17.54
CA GLU A 95 -14.83 1.43 -17.16
C GLU A 95 -15.22 1.12 -15.71
N LYS A 96 -14.95 -0.10 -15.25
CA LYS A 96 -15.23 -0.55 -13.87
C LYS A 96 -14.39 0.15 -12.82
N LEU A 97 -13.28 0.77 -13.21
CA LEU A 97 -12.28 1.40 -12.34
C LEU A 97 -12.16 2.90 -12.65
N SER A 98 -13.29 3.55 -12.93
CA SER A 98 -13.37 4.97 -13.29
C SER A 98 -13.11 5.95 -12.14
N SER A 99 -13.10 5.48 -10.89
CA SER A 99 -12.92 6.33 -9.71
C SER A 99 -11.85 5.83 -8.76
N ARG A 100 -11.26 6.76 -7.99
CA ARG A 100 -10.29 6.44 -6.93
C ARG A 100 -10.84 5.39 -5.96
N LYS A 101 -12.11 5.53 -5.57
CA LYS A 101 -12.77 4.62 -4.63
C LYS A 101 -12.99 3.23 -5.25
N ALA A 102 -13.36 3.16 -6.52
CA ALA A 102 -13.50 1.89 -7.24
C ALA A 102 -12.17 1.14 -7.31
N VAL A 103 -11.07 1.84 -7.67
CA VAL A 103 -9.72 1.25 -7.66
C VAL A 103 -9.36 0.75 -6.26
N MET A 104 -9.54 1.57 -5.22
CA MET A 104 -9.21 1.19 -3.84
C MET A 104 -9.98 -0.05 -3.37
N LEU A 105 -11.29 -0.13 -3.67
CA LEU A 105 -12.11 -1.28 -3.29
C LEU A 105 -11.71 -2.54 -4.05
N ARG A 106 -11.44 -2.43 -5.37
CA ARG A 106 -11.01 -3.57 -6.18
C ARG A 106 -9.66 -4.12 -5.71
N VAL A 107 -8.70 -3.23 -5.45
CA VAL A 107 -7.39 -3.61 -4.93
C VAL A 107 -7.53 -4.32 -3.59
N ALA A 108 -8.30 -3.75 -2.66
CA ALA A 108 -8.50 -4.36 -1.35
C ALA A 108 -9.18 -5.75 -1.42
N GLU A 109 -10.07 -5.97 -2.39
CA GLU A 109 -10.72 -7.26 -2.63
C GLU A 109 -9.74 -8.34 -3.15
N GLU A 110 -8.73 -7.95 -3.93
CA GLU A 110 -7.80 -8.86 -4.58
C GLU A 110 -6.52 -9.14 -3.77
N ILE A 111 -6.05 -8.22 -2.90
CA ILE A 111 -4.83 -8.44 -2.08
C ILE A 111 -4.86 -9.76 -1.31
N PRO A 112 -5.94 -10.13 -0.60
CA PRO A 112 -6.00 -11.39 0.14
C PRO A 112 -5.87 -12.64 -0.75
N LYS A 113 -6.14 -12.52 -2.05
CA LYS A 113 -6.10 -13.62 -3.03
C LYS A 113 -4.71 -13.80 -3.65
N LEU A 114 -3.75 -12.91 -3.37
CA LEU A 114 -2.38 -13.03 -3.88
C LEU A 114 -1.68 -14.26 -3.31
N LYS A 115 -1.00 -15.02 -4.18
CA LYS A 115 -0.22 -16.22 -3.79
C LYS A 115 0.79 -15.92 -2.68
N THR A 116 1.40 -14.73 -2.72
CA THR A 116 2.36 -14.24 -1.72
C THR A 116 1.76 -14.11 -0.32
N ARG A 117 0.44 -13.88 -0.21
CA ARG A 117 -0.31 -13.86 1.06
C ARG A 117 -0.78 -15.25 1.44
N THR A 118 -1.32 -16.02 0.49
CA THR A 118 -1.88 -17.35 0.75
C THR A 118 -0.83 -18.37 1.22
N GLN A 119 0.41 -18.28 0.71
CA GLN A 119 1.50 -19.18 1.14
C GLN A 119 2.10 -18.79 2.51
N LYS A 120 1.86 -17.57 2.99
CA LYS A 120 2.38 -17.10 4.28
C LYS A 120 1.58 -17.61 5.49
N SER A 121 0.42 -18.22 5.27
CA SER A 121 -0.40 -18.86 6.32
C SER A 121 0.23 -20.13 6.93
N GLY A 122 1.46 -20.49 6.54
CA GLY A 122 2.27 -21.52 7.20
C GLY A 122 3.38 -20.98 8.11
N GLY A 123 3.53 -19.66 8.27
CA GLY A 123 4.60 -19.06 9.06
C GLY A 123 4.05 -18.02 10.01
N GLY A 124 3.90 -18.40 11.28
CA GLY A 124 3.41 -17.56 12.36
C GLY A 124 4.12 -16.21 12.45
N ASP A 125 3.37 -15.26 13.00
CA ASP A 125 3.82 -13.98 13.52
C ASP A 125 5.26 -14.07 14.06
N GLN A 126 6.24 -13.55 13.32
CA GLN A 126 7.56 -13.30 13.88
C GLN A 126 7.50 -11.99 14.68
N SER A 127 6.75 -12.04 15.78
CA SER A 127 7.17 -11.37 17.01
C SER A 127 8.21 -12.28 17.68
N ALA A 128 9.43 -12.26 17.13
CA ALA A 128 10.58 -12.91 17.75
C ALA A 128 11.01 -12.09 18.98
N GLN A 129 10.39 -12.45 20.10
CA GLN A 129 10.86 -12.42 21.47
C GLN A 129 12.41 -12.38 21.55
N GLN A 130 12.97 -11.21 21.87
CA GLN A 130 14.39 -11.09 22.19
C GLN A 130 14.58 -11.61 23.63
N GLY A 131 14.92 -12.90 23.75
CA GLY A 131 15.31 -13.51 25.02
C GLY A 131 16.64 -12.95 25.51
N GLU A 132 16.58 -12.21 26.61
CA GLU A 132 17.76 -11.69 27.31
C GLU A 132 18.37 -12.81 28.18
N GLY A 133 19.24 -13.62 27.56
CA GLY A 133 19.96 -14.73 28.19
C GLY A 133 21.41 -14.38 28.55
N GLY A 134 21.63 -13.41 29.43
CA GLY A 134 22.96 -13.06 29.94
C GLY A 134 23.38 -13.89 31.15
N LYS A 135 23.97 -15.08 30.94
CA LYS A 135 24.62 -15.87 32.02
C LYS A 135 25.83 -15.12 32.59
N LYS A 136 25.67 -14.46 33.75
CA LYS A 136 26.78 -13.98 34.60
C LYS A 136 27.48 -15.16 35.27
N ASN A 137 28.68 -15.50 34.82
CA ASN A 137 29.57 -16.42 35.53
C ASN A 137 30.34 -15.64 36.63
N LYS A 138 29.93 -15.79 37.89
CA LYS A 138 30.55 -15.13 39.05
C LYS A 138 31.71 -15.98 39.57
N LYS A 139 32.92 -15.70 39.08
CA LYS A 139 34.18 -16.25 39.61
C LYS A 139 34.40 -15.69 41.03
N LYS A 140 34.14 -16.51 42.06
CA LYS A 140 34.46 -16.16 43.46
C LYS A 140 35.93 -16.50 43.73
N LYS A 141 36.66 -15.47 44.15
CA LYS A 141 38.05 -15.48 44.59
C LYS A 141 38.04 -15.32 46.11
N LYS A 142 38.33 -16.39 46.85
CA LYS A 142 39.10 -16.44 48.11
C LYS A 142 39.07 -17.85 48.65
#